data_AF-A0A2D9H8J6-F1
#
_entry.id   AF-A0A2D9H8J6-F1
#
_cell.length_a   1.000
_cell.length_b   1.000
_cell.length_c   1.000
_cell.angle_alpha   90.00
_cell.angle_beta   90.00
_cell.angle_gamma   90.00
#
_symmetry.space_group_name_H-M   'P 1'
#
loop_
_entity.id
_entity.type
_entity.pdbx_description
1 polymer ?
#
loop_
_entity_poly.entity_id
_entity_poly.type
_entity_poly.pdbx_seq_one_letter_code
_entity_poly.pdbx_strand_id
1 'polypeptide(L)' 'NWEFPGGIQKRLHLHARHIDVPHPDGGRLRVTAPLPAHMVQSWNLLGFDADREDLDKE' A
#
# COMPACT_ATOMS: atom_id res chain seq x y z
N ASN A 1 22.61 17.66 -7.44
CA ASN A 1 22.78 16.36 -6.77
C ASN A 1 21.63 16.14 -5.81
N TRP A 2 20.61 15.41 -6.25
CA TRP A 2 19.58 14.93 -5.32
C TRP A 2 20.06 13.57 -4.80
N GLU A 3 20.42 13.54 -3.52
CA GLU A 3 20.70 12.28 -2.83
C GLU A 3 19.38 11.72 -2.30
N PHE A 4 19.20 10.41 -2.48
CA PHE A 4 18.01 9.74 -1.99
C PHE A 4 17.99 9.81 -0.46
N PRO A 5 16.89 10.23 0.17
CA PRO A 5 16.82 10.37 1.62
C PRO A 5 17.18 9.05 2.31
N GLY A 6 18.08 9.13 3.28
CA GLY A 6 18.49 7.98 4.07
C GLY A 6 17.29 7.36 4.78
N GLY A 7 17.28 6.04 4.88
CA GLY A 7 16.19 5.28 5.53
C GLY A 7 15.08 4.80 4.60
N ILE A 8 15.01 5.29 3.36
CA ILE A 8 14.14 4.71 2.31
C ILE A 8 14.98 3.76 1.44
N GLN A 9 14.52 2.52 1.27
CA GLN A 9 15.22 1.57 0.42
C GLN A 9 15.16 1.98 -1.06
N LYS A 10 16.21 1.73 -1.84
CA LYS A 10 16.18 1.95 -3.30
C LYS A 10 15.43 0.83 -4.04
N ARG A 11 14.11 0.78 -3.83
CA ARG A 11 13.16 -0.18 -4.43
C ARG A 11 11.93 0.56 -4.92
N LEU A 12 11.13 -0.08 -5.76
CA LEU A 12 9.86 0.49 -6.20
C LEU A 12 8.88 0.58 -5.01
N HIS A 13 8.44 1.81 -4.71
CA HIS A 13 7.42 2.10 -3.69
C HIS A 13 6.04 2.26 -4.34
N LEU A 14 5.64 1.27 -5.14
CA LEU A 14 4.33 1.19 -5.77
C LEU A 14 3.71 -0.16 -5.40
N HIS A 15 2.52 -0.13 -4.80
CA HIS A 15 1.84 -1.31 -4.30
C HIS A 15 0.34 -1.25 -4.60
N ALA A 16 -0.16 -2.23 -5.34
CA ALA A 16 -1.60 -2.43 -5.53
C ALA A 16 -2.18 -3.08 -4.26
N ARG A 17 -2.60 -2.24 -3.30
CA ARG A 17 -3.08 -2.67 -1.98
C ARG A 17 -4.48 -3.29 -2.04
N HIS A 18 -5.36 -2.77 -2.88
CA HIS A 18 -6.77 -3.16 -2.93
C HIS A 18 -7.21 -3.46 -4.36
N ILE A 19 -8.06 -4.47 -4.51
CA ILE A 19 -8.76 -4.79 -5.76
C ILE A 19 -10.22 -5.11 -5.44
N ASP A 20 -11.14 -4.53 -6.23
CA ASP A 20 -12.56 -4.82 -6.20
C ASP A 20 -13.07 -5.07 -7.62
N VAL A 21 -13.47 -6.32 -7.90
CA VAL A 21 -13.93 -6.78 -9.22
C VAL A 21 -15.16 -7.68 -9.10
N PRO A 22 -16.04 -7.71 -10.10
CA PRO A 22 -17.15 -8.67 -10.13
C PRO A 22 -16.63 -10.12 -10.20
N HIS A 23 -17.23 -11.03 -9.43
CA HIS A 23 -16.87 -12.44 -9.42
C HIS A 23 -17.71 -13.23 -10.46
N PRO A 24 -17.12 -14.17 -11.23
CA PRO A 24 -17.83 -14.90 -12.29
C PRO A 24 -19.04 -15.70 -11.81
N ASP A 25 -19.00 -16.24 -10.58
CA ASP A 25 -20.13 -16.96 -9.97
C ASP A 25 -21.16 -16.03 -9.30
N GLY A 26 -21.05 -14.71 -9.51
CA GLY A 26 -21.85 -13.68 -8.85
C GLY A 26 -21.17 -13.08 -7.61
N GLY A 27 -21.60 -11.88 -7.23
CA GLY A 27 -21.00 -11.11 -6.12
C GLY A 27 -19.79 -10.27 -6.52
N ARG A 28 -19.03 -9.79 -5.51
CA ARG A 28 -17.81 -8.98 -5.69
C ARG A 28 -16.64 -9.64 -4.97
N LEU A 29 -15.49 -9.72 -5.64
CA LEU A 29 -14.22 -10.10 -5.05
C LEU A 29 -13.52 -8.83 -4.56
N ARG A 30 -13.42 -8.68 -3.24
CA ARG A 30 -12.67 -7.60 -2.58
C ARG A 30 -11.50 -8.20 -1.82
N VAL A 31 -10.29 -7.81 -2.20
CA VAL A 31 -9.06 -8.31 -1.57
C VAL A 31 -8.17 -7.13 -1.20
N THR A 32 -7.62 -7.19 0.00
CA THR A 32 -6.65 -6.21 0.51
C THR A 32 -5.36 -6.93 0.90
N ALA A 33 -4.25 -6.51 0.31
CA ALA A 33 -2.92 -7.04 0.59
C ALA A 33 -2.22 -6.22 1.70
N PRO A 34 -1.37 -6.85 2.53
CA PRO A 34 -0.55 -6.13 3.50
C PRO A 34 0.60 -5.41 2.80
N LEU A 35 1.04 -4.30 3.40
CA LEU A 35 2.14 -3.49 2.89
C LEU A 35 3.45 -4.31 2.87
N PRO A 36 4.22 -4.30 1.78
CA PRO A 36 5.48 -5.05 1.73
C PRO A 36 6.53 -4.46 2.67
N ALA A 37 7.43 -5.31 3.18
CA ALA A 37 8.37 -4.96 4.25
C ALA A 37 9.22 -3.70 3.99
N HIS A 38 9.63 -3.43 2.75
CA HIS A 38 10.41 -2.21 2.43
C HIS A 38 9.57 -0.94 2.48
N MET A 39 8.27 -1.04 2.23
CA MET A 39 7.35 0.10 2.35
C MET A 39 6.94 0.33 3.81
N VAL A 40 6.81 -0.73 4.62
CA VAL A 40 6.57 -0.61 6.09
C VAL A 40 7.67 0.24 6.74
N GLN A 41 8.93 0.02 6.37
CA GLN A 41 10.05 0.81 6.88
C GLN A 41 9.94 2.29 6.48
N SER A 42 9.59 2.57 5.22
CA SER A 42 9.37 3.94 4.75
C SER A 42 8.18 4.60 5.43
N TRP A 43 7.09 3.87 5.69
CA TRP A 43 5.92 4.37 6.43
C TRP A 43 6.29 4.76 7.87
N ASN A 44 7.01 3.88 8.56
CA ASN A 44 7.48 4.13 9.93
C ASN A 44 8.41 5.35 9.99
N LEU A 45 9.32 5.49 9.02
CA LEU A 45 10.24 6.63 8.94
C LEU A 45 9.49 7.95 8.75
N LEU A 46 8.45 7.95 7.93
CA LEU A 46 7.64 9.14 7.62
C LEU A 46 6.54 9.42 8.67
N GLY A 47 6.37 8.53 9.65
CA GLY A 47 5.30 8.64 10.65
C GLY A 47 3.90 8.42 10.06
N PHE A 48 3.79 7.68 8.96
CA PHE A 48 2.52 7.36 8.33
C PHE A 48 1.86 6.15 8.99
N ASP A 49 0.54 6.23 9.14
CA ASP A 49 -0.27 5.12 9.61
C ASP A 49 -0.65 4.22 8.42
N ALA A 50 -0.14 3.00 8.42
CA ALA A 50 -0.43 2.02 7.37
C ALA A 50 -1.84 1.41 7.52
N ASP A 51 -2.46 1.48 8.69
CA ASP A 51 -3.75 0.85 8.98
C ASP A 51 -4.92 1.83 8.86
N ARG A 52 -4.64 3.11 8.58
CA ARG A 52 -5.65 4.09 8.23
C ARG A 52 -6.42 3.57 7.00
N GLU A 53 -7.71 3.26 7.19
CA GLU A 53 -8.58 2.77 6.12
C GLU A 53 -8.60 3.77 4.95
N ASP A 54 -8.51 3.24 3.73
CA ASP A 54 -8.75 4.01 2.51
C ASP A 54 -10.22 4.51 2.59
N LEU A 55 -10.41 5.82 2.70
CA LEU A 55 -11.71 6.47 2.99
C LEU A 55 -12.74 6.39 1.84
N ASP A 56 -12.50 5.55 0.84
CA ASP A 56 -13.33 5.43 -0.36
C ASP A 56 -14.55 4.50 -0.16
N LYS A 57 -15.17 4.58 1.03
CA LYS A 57 -16.48 3.96 1.32
C LYS A 57 -17.60 4.98 1.00
N GLU A 58 -17.92 5.18 -0.28
CA GLU A 58 -19.18 5.83 -0.70
C GLU A 58 -19.83 5.06 -1.86
#